data_AF-A0A7S2ARP5-F1
#
_entry.id   AF-A0A7S2ARP5-F1
#
_cell.length_a   1.000
_cell.length_b   1.000
_cell.length_c   1.000
_cell.angle_alpha   90.00
_cell.angle_beta   90.00
_cell.angle_gamma   90.00
#
_symmetry.space_group_name_H-M   'P 1'
#
loop_
_entity.id
_entity.type
_entity.pdbx_description
1 polymer ?
#
loop_
_entity_poly.entity_id
_entity_poly.type
_entity_poly.pdbx_seq_one_letter_code
_entity_poly.pdbx_strand_id
1 'polypeptide(L)'
;LRRLRNDSWFQLRILETFMGFVIMLNTLTLGISSEFHPTWVGWIVIDSCFAGIFSIELMFKMKLFGPKGYFCGGERRWNGFEFLLAVMAWIEVGMEMNRPEETASPPSSSSSSKSSLFRILRLMRLAKLLRILRLQVFCDLLMMVNGAVGSWKTLLYSAVLIFIPLYVFALVLKETLGVYAESGQGAEPFLHLEEAFFTLFRCIVANECTTEDGKPIIVMVTRAYGWTFGFLYCLVQFLMTFGLFNVIVAIYVENTVSAAKYNDTSVKRQKLRDRHYFQEKAQELLK
;
A
#
# COMPACT_ATOMS: atom_id res chain seq x y z
N LEU A 1 -1.26 -24.03 36.28
CA LEU A 1 -0.86 -23.69 34.88
C LEU A 1 -2.04 -23.57 33.90
N ARG A 2 -2.97 -24.54 33.80
CA ARG A 2 -4.15 -24.42 32.91
C ARG A 2 -5.15 -23.32 33.30
N ARG A 3 -5.41 -23.07 34.60
CA ARG A 3 -6.28 -21.96 35.07
C ARG A 3 -5.70 -20.57 34.79
N LEU A 4 -4.44 -20.33 35.15
CA LEU A 4 -3.72 -19.08 34.84
C LEU A 4 -3.68 -18.77 33.34
N ARG A 5 -3.59 -19.81 32.49
CA ARG A 5 -3.70 -19.67 31.04
C ARG A 5 -5.13 -19.33 30.61
N ASN A 6 -6.17 -19.90 31.20
CA ASN A 6 -7.53 -19.57 30.80
C ASN A 6 -7.91 -18.12 31.14
N ASP A 7 -7.45 -17.63 32.29
CA ASP A 7 -7.69 -16.26 32.73
C ASP A 7 -6.93 -15.24 31.85
N SER A 8 -5.68 -15.54 31.45
CA SER A 8 -4.92 -14.65 30.59
C SER A 8 -5.51 -14.50 29.18
N TRP A 9 -6.08 -15.58 28.63
CA TRP A 9 -6.77 -15.54 27.33
C TRP A 9 -8.10 -14.78 27.39
N PHE A 10 -8.82 -14.87 28.51
CA PHE A 10 -10.04 -14.09 28.71
C PHE A 10 -9.74 -12.58 28.81
N GLN A 11 -8.72 -12.21 29.60
CA GLN A 11 -8.26 -10.83 29.72
C GLN A 11 -7.80 -10.25 28.37
N LEU A 12 -7.12 -11.06 27.55
CA LEU A 12 -6.66 -10.63 26.22
C LEU A 12 -7.83 -10.30 25.28
N ARG A 13 -8.89 -11.13 25.25
CA ARG A 13 -10.06 -10.87 24.39
C ARG A 13 -10.83 -9.61 24.78
N ILE A 14 -10.99 -9.38 26.09
CA ILE A 14 -11.64 -8.16 26.57
C ILE A 14 -10.82 -6.94 26.16
N LEU A 15 -9.50 -7.01 26.35
CA LEU A 15 -8.58 -5.95 25.97
C LEU A 15 -8.60 -5.71 24.45
N GLU A 16 -8.61 -6.75 23.62
CA GLU A 16 -8.74 -6.61 22.16
C GLU A 16 -10.04 -5.92 21.74
N THR A 17 -11.16 -6.27 22.38
CA THR A 17 -12.47 -5.67 22.10
C THR A 17 -12.50 -4.20 22.48
N PHE A 18 -12.00 -3.87 23.68
CA PHE A 18 -11.88 -2.50 24.15
C PHE A 18 -10.96 -1.67 23.25
N MET A 19 -9.79 -2.21 22.89
CA MET A 19 -8.85 -1.52 22.03
C MET A 19 -9.40 -1.32 20.62
N GLY A 20 -10.23 -2.23 20.12
CA GLY A 20 -10.94 -2.03 18.86
C GLY A 20 -11.84 -0.79 18.87
N PHE A 21 -12.56 -0.56 19.97
CA PHE A 21 -13.37 0.65 20.16
C PHE A 21 -12.48 1.91 20.23
N VAL A 22 -11.37 1.86 20.95
CA VAL A 22 -10.40 2.97 21.05
C VAL A 22 -9.80 3.30 19.66
N ILE A 23 -9.49 2.31 18.84
CA ILE A 23 -8.98 2.51 17.46
C ILE A 23 -10.03 3.20 16.59
N MET A 24 -11.30 2.81 16.69
CA MET A 24 -12.38 3.48 15.96
C MET A 24 -12.53 4.94 16.38
N LEU A 25 -12.53 5.21 17.68
CA LEU A 25 -12.58 6.58 18.20
C LEU A 25 -11.38 7.40 17.73
N ASN A 26 -10.16 6.85 17.80
CA ASN A 26 -8.96 7.54 17.34
C ASN A 26 -9.03 7.90 15.83
N THR A 27 -9.56 6.98 15.02
CA THR A 27 -9.76 7.21 13.58
C THR A 27 -10.78 8.30 13.31
N LEU A 28 -11.91 8.29 14.03
CA LEU A 28 -12.93 9.34 13.93
C LEU A 28 -12.37 10.70 14.34
N THR A 29 -11.63 10.77 15.45
CA THR A 29 -10.98 12.02 15.89
C THR A 29 -9.96 12.52 14.88
N LEU A 30 -9.23 11.62 14.21
CA LEU A 30 -8.29 11.99 13.16
C LEU A 30 -9.01 12.61 11.96
N GLY A 31 -10.12 12.01 11.52
CA GLY A 31 -10.97 12.55 10.45
C GLY A 31 -11.50 13.95 10.78
N ILE A 32 -12.06 14.12 11.98
CA ILE A 32 -12.59 15.42 12.44
C ILE A 32 -11.46 16.46 12.53
N SER A 33 -10.28 16.09 13.06
CA SER A 33 -9.13 17.00 13.16
C SER A 33 -8.58 17.46 11.81
N SER A 34 -8.84 16.69 10.74
CA SER A 34 -8.45 17.04 9.38
C SER A 34 -9.33 18.15 8.79
N GLU A 35 -10.60 18.21 9.21
CA GLU A 35 -11.58 19.17 8.67
C GLU A 35 -11.77 20.39 9.58
N PHE A 36 -11.74 20.20 10.91
CA PHE A 36 -12.05 21.24 11.90
C PHE A 36 -10.80 21.68 12.68
N HIS A 37 -10.37 22.93 12.48
CA HIS A 37 -9.29 23.60 13.21
C HIS A 37 -8.01 22.74 13.40
N PRO A 38 -7.23 22.51 12.33
CA PRO A 38 -6.06 21.63 12.35
C PRO A 38 -4.91 22.12 13.24
N THR A 39 -4.94 23.36 13.71
CA THR A 39 -3.94 23.98 14.60
C THR A 39 -4.38 24.07 16.06
N TRP A 40 -5.54 23.50 16.41
CA TRP A 40 -6.00 23.54 17.80
C TRP A 40 -5.12 22.66 18.69
N VAL A 41 -4.54 23.26 19.72
CA VAL A 41 -3.64 22.61 20.69
C VAL A 41 -4.30 21.44 21.42
N GLY A 42 -5.64 21.45 21.55
CA GLY A 42 -6.40 20.36 22.15
C GLY A 42 -6.23 19.01 21.44
N TRP A 43 -5.94 19.01 20.14
CA TRP A 43 -5.66 17.78 19.40
C TRP A 43 -4.39 17.08 19.88
N ILE A 44 -3.37 17.83 20.32
CA ILE A 44 -2.13 17.27 20.87
C ILE A 44 -2.42 16.50 22.16
N VAL A 45 -3.30 17.03 23.01
CA VAL A 45 -3.71 16.37 24.26
C VAL A 45 -4.45 15.08 23.96
N ILE A 46 -5.42 15.13 23.04
CA ILE A 46 -6.20 13.96 22.61
C ILE A 46 -5.28 12.88 22.01
N ASP A 47 -4.38 13.25 21.11
CA ASP A 47 -3.41 12.34 20.50
C ASP A 47 -2.45 11.74 21.53
N SER A 48 -2.02 12.54 22.51
CA SER A 48 -1.19 12.07 23.63
C SER A 48 -1.93 11.08 24.51
N CYS A 49 -3.22 11.31 24.80
CA CYS A 49 -4.06 10.37 25.54
C CYS A 49 -4.19 9.03 24.80
N PHE A 50 -4.49 9.06 23.50
CA PHE A 50 -4.54 7.85 22.69
C PHE A 50 -3.19 7.13 22.69
N ALA A 51 -2.08 7.83 22.39
CA ALA A 51 -0.73 7.26 22.43
C ALA A 51 -0.41 6.61 23.78
N GLY A 52 -0.84 7.22 24.89
CA GLY A 52 -0.76 6.67 26.24
C GLY A 52 -1.53 5.35 26.39
N ILE A 53 -2.79 5.30 26.00
CA ILE A 53 -3.63 4.08 26.07
C ILE A 53 -3.00 2.93 25.28
N PHE A 54 -2.54 3.19 24.05
CA PHE A 54 -1.86 2.18 23.23
C PHE A 54 -0.53 1.72 23.82
N SER A 55 0.20 2.61 24.48
CA SER A 55 1.45 2.27 25.16
C SER A 55 1.19 1.39 26.38
N ILE A 56 0.13 1.67 27.14
CA ILE A 56 -0.29 0.85 28.29
C ILE A 56 -0.67 -0.56 27.81
N GLU A 57 -1.41 -0.66 26.71
CA GLU A 57 -1.74 -1.95 26.09
C GLU A 57 -0.47 -2.74 25.74
N LEU A 58 0.48 -2.11 25.06
CA LEU A 58 1.75 -2.71 24.66
C LEU A 58 2.54 -3.21 25.88
N MET A 59 2.60 -2.40 26.94
CA MET A 59 3.23 -2.79 28.21
C MET A 59 2.53 -3.98 28.87
N PHE A 60 1.20 -4.01 28.84
CA PHE A 60 0.42 -5.11 29.39
C PHE A 60 0.72 -6.43 28.64
N LYS A 61 0.71 -6.40 27.31
CA LYS A 61 1.09 -7.56 26.48
C LYS A 61 2.53 -8.01 26.75
N MET A 62 3.48 -7.07 26.82
CA MET A 62 4.88 -7.40 27.13
C MET A 62 5.06 -8.05 28.50
N LYS A 63 4.29 -7.64 29.51
CA LYS A 63 4.29 -8.29 30.84
C LYS A 63 3.68 -9.69 30.80
N LEU A 64 2.63 -9.89 30.01
CA LEU A 64 1.92 -11.17 29.92
C LEU A 64 2.74 -12.25 29.20
N PHE A 65 3.41 -11.89 28.10
CA PHE A 65 4.18 -12.83 27.26
C PHE A 65 5.69 -12.83 27.55
N GLY A 66 6.19 -11.86 28.31
CA GLY A 66 7.62 -11.59 28.49
C GLY A 66 8.25 -10.95 27.24
N PRO A 67 9.34 -10.17 27.38
CA PRO A 67 9.94 -9.44 26.25
C PRO A 67 10.49 -10.37 25.15
N LYS A 68 11.10 -11.50 25.55
CA LYS A 68 11.57 -12.52 24.59
C LYS A 68 10.40 -13.28 23.93
N GLY A 69 9.31 -13.52 24.64
CA GLY A 69 8.11 -14.16 24.08
C GLY A 69 7.34 -13.24 23.13
N TYR A 70 7.30 -11.94 23.43
CA TYR A 70 6.62 -10.93 22.61
C TYR A 70 7.32 -10.71 21.27
N PHE A 71 8.65 -10.57 21.27
CA PHE A 71 9.42 -10.31 20.04
C PHE A 71 9.91 -11.57 19.30
N CYS A 72 9.95 -12.75 19.92
CA CYS A 72 10.36 -14.00 19.24
C CYS A 72 9.24 -15.04 19.12
N GLY A 73 8.00 -14.69 19.47
CA GLY A 73 6.83 -15.56 19.32
C GLY A 73 6.34 -15.69 17.87
N GLY A 74 5.30 -16.52 17.67
CA GLY A 74 4.67 -16.77 16.37
C GLY A 74 4.08 -15.52 15.71
N GLU A 75 3.70 -14.51 16.50
CA GLU A 75 3.12 -13.24 16.03
C GLU A 75 4.13 -12.08 15.97
N ARG A 76 5.43 -12.38 15.89
CA ARG A 76 6.52 -11.38 15.89
C ARG A 76 6.30 -10.20 14.93
N ARG A 77 5.78 -10.45 13.72
CA ARG A 77 5.55 -9.40 12.71
C ARG A 77 4.51 -8.39 13.19
N TRP A 78 3.39 -8.87 13.75
CA TRP A 78 2.33 -8.02 14.27
C TRP A 78 2.77 -7.27 15.53
N ASN A 79 3.42 -7.96 16.45
CA ASN A 79 3.94 -7.35 17.68
C ASN A 79 5.00 -6.27 17.41
N GLY A 80 5.88 -6.52 16.42
CA GLY A 80 6.86 -5.54 15.96
C GLY A 80 6.22 -4.34 15.26
N PHE A 81 5.17 -4.57 14.47
CA PHE A 81 4.38 -3.51 13.83
C PHE A 81 3.67 -2.63 14.87
N GLU A 82 3.05 -3.22 15.90
CA GLU A 82 2.43 -2.46 17.00
C GLU A 82 3.45 -1.62 17.77
N PHE A 83 4.62 -2.19 18.06
CA PHE A 83 5.72 -1.46 18.69
C PHE A 83 6.17 -0.27 17.83
N LEU A 84 6.35 -0.48 16.53
CA LEU A 84 6.72 0.58 15.59
C LEU A 84 5.67 1.69 15.57
N LEU A 85 4.38 1.35 15.48
CA LEU A 85 3.30 2.33 15.51
C LEU A 85 3.21 3.10 16.84
N ALA A 86 3.56 2.48 17.96
CA ALA A 86 3.61 3.16 19.25
C ALA A 86 4.77 4.17 19.30
N VAL A 87 5.96 3.78 18.84
CA VAL A 87 7.13 4.67 18.74
C VAL A 87 6.84 5.84 17.81
N MET A 88 6.26 5.59 16.64
CA MET A 88 5.91 6.64 15.68
C MET A 88 4.91 7.65 16.25
N ALA A 89 3.93 7.19 17.04
CA ALA A 89 2.96 8.08 17.69
C ALA A 89 3.64 9.00 18.73
N TRP A 90 4.60 8.50 19.50
CA TRP A 90 5.37 9.34 20.44
C TRP A 90 6.31 10.32 19.73
N ILE A 91 6.94 9.90 18.63
CA ILE A 91 7.76 10.79 17.79
C ILE A 91 6.89 11.94 17.27
N GLU A 92 5.70 11.64 16.77
CA GLU A 92 4.76 12.64 16.26
C GLU A 92 4.35 13.65 17.35
N VAL A 93 3.93 13.18 18.52
CA VAL A 93 3.58 14.04 19.68
C VAL A 93 4.77 14.90 20.11
N GLY A 94 5.96 14.31 20.21
CA GLY A 94 7.17 15.01 20.60
C GLY A 94 7.59 16.07 19.58
N MET A 95 7.44 15.80 18.29
CA MET A 95 7.75 16.78 17.23
C MET A 95 6.71 17.90 17.15
N GLU A 96 5.43 17.61 17.40
CA GLU A 96 4.38 18.63 17.42
C GLU A 96 4.53 19.57 18.63
N MET A 97 4.93 19.05 19.79
CA MET A 97 5.20 19.85 21.00
C MET A 97 6.38 20.80 20.82
N ASN A 98 7.39 20.40 20.04
CA ASN A 98 8.58 21.21 19.76
C ASN A 98 8.40 22.14 18.55
N ARG A 99 7.17 22.33 18.03
CA ARG A 99 6.93 23.34 16.99
C ARG A 99 7.30 24.71 17.56
N PRO A 100 8.31 25.40 16.99
CA PRO A 100 8.50 26.80 17.34
C PRO A 100 7.23 27.54 16.93
N GLU A 101 6.58 28.23 17.86
CA GLU A 101 5.64 29.28 17.51
C GLU A 101 6.39 30.20 16.54
N GLU A 102 5.93 30.28 15.29
CA GLU A 102 6.46 31.22 14.31
C GLU A 102 6.18 32.65 14.79
N THR A 103 7.00 33.11 15.72
CA THR A 103 7.15 34.51 16.06
C THR A 103 7.98 35.13 14.94
N ALA A 104 7.24 35.68 13.97
CA ALA A 104 7.65 36.64 12.97
C ALA A 104 9.14 37.06 13.02
N SER A 105 10.01 36.30 12.35
CA SER A 105 11.36 36.76 12.02
C SER A 105 11.87 36.04 10.76
N PRO A 106 12.65 36.74 9.90
CA PRO A 106 12.81 36.38 8.49
C PRO A 106 13.64 35.10 8.29
N PRO A 107 13.45 34.39 7.16
CA PRO A 107 14.06 33.09 6.94
C PRO A 107 15.57 33.22 6.69
N SER A 108 16.38 32.77 7.64
CA SER A 108 17.75 32.38 7.35
C SER A 108 17.74 31.04 6.59
N SER A 109 18.70 30.88 5.68
CA SER A 109 18.81 29.90 4.58
C SER A 109 18.82 28.40 4.93
N SER A 110 18.34 28.00 6.11
CA SER A 110 18.12 26.61 6.53
C SER A 110 16.64 26.19 6.58
N SER A 111 15.72 27.07 6.15
CA SER A 111 14.26 26.90 6.32
C SER A 111 13.58 25.97 5.30
N SER A 112 14.21 25.66 4.15
CA SER A 112 13.59 24.80 3.11
C SER A 112 13.34 23.37 3.60
N SER A 113 14.28 22.78 4.33
CA SER A 113 14.14 21.41 4.86
C SER A 113 13.10 21.32 5.98
N LYS A 114 12.89 22.39 6.76
CA LYS A 114 11.94 22.38 7.89
C LYS A 114 10.48 22.32 7.40
N SER A 115 10.14 23.01 6.31
CA SER A 115 8.79 22.97 5.71
C SER A 115 8.41 21.56 5.20
N SER A 116 9.31 20.89 4.49
CA SER A 116 9.10 19.52 4.00
C SER A 116 8.93 18.50 5.14
N LEU A 117 9.67 18.66 6.24
CA LEU A 117 9.52 17.81 7.42
C LEU A 117 8.15 17.99 8.07
N PHE A 118 7.63 19.22 8.21
CA PHE A 118 6.27 19.44 8.71
C PHE A 118 5.19 18.82 7.82
N ARG A 119 5.41 18.76 6.50
CA ARG A 119 4.49 18.07 5.57
C ARG A 119 4.50 16.56 5.79
N ILE A 120 5.68 15.97 5.96
CA ILE A 120 5.83 14.54 6.27
C ILE A 120 5.18 14.21 7.62
N LEU A 121 5.33 15.07 8.64
CA LEU A 121 4.70 14.87 9.94
C LEU A 121 3.18 14.82 9.87
N ARG A 122 2.57 15.67 9.03
CA ARG A 122 1.12 15.63 8.77
C ARG A 122 0.69 14.30 8.14
N LEU A 123 1.51 13.73 7.26
CA LEU A 123 1.24 12.43 6.64
C LEU A 123 1.49 11.26 7.61
N MET A 124 2.46 11.38 8.53
CA MET A 124 2.73 10.35 9.53
C MET A 124 1.53 10.10 10.45
N ARG A 125 0.66 11.10 10.68
CA ARG A 125 -0.58 10.92 11.45
C ARG A 125 -1.48 9.85 10.84
N LEU A 126 -1.46 9.67 9.51
CA LEU A 126 -2.21 8.64 8.80
C LEU A 126 -1.69 7.22 9.09
N ALA A 127 -0.44 7.06 9.55
CA ALA A 127 0.07 5.76 9.98
C ALA A 127 -0.73 5.18 11.16
N LYS A 128 -1.39 6.04 11.97
CA LYS A 128 -2.32 5.62 13.03
C LYS A 128 -3.50 4.81 12.48
N LEU A 129 -3.96 5.09 11.25
CA LEU A 129 -5.05 4.35 10.59
C LEU A 129 -4.67 2.88 10.34
N LEU A 130 -3.37 2.58 10.19
CA LEU A 130 -2.92 1.22 9.99
C LEU A 130 -3.21 0.32 11.21
N ARG A 131 -3.55 0.89 12.37
CA ARG A 131 -4.02 0.12 13.54
C ARG A 131 -5.35 -0.59 13.28
N ILE A 132 -6.18 -0.07 12.38
CA ILE A 132 -7.44 -0.71 11.95
C ILE A 132 -7.19 -2.11 11.39
N LEU A 133 -6.03 -2.34 10.76
CA LEU A 133 -5.65 -3.64 10.21
C LEU A 133 -5.62 -4.75 11.28
N ARG A 134 -5.49 -4.40 12.56
CA ARG A 134 -5.53 -5.37 13.66
C ARG A 134 -6.94 -5.86 13.98
N LEU A 135 -7.99 -5.08 13.65
CA LEU A 135 -9.36 -5.50 13.92
C LEU A 135 -9.63 -6.81 13.18
N GLN A 136 -10.27 -7.77 13.85
CA GLN A 136 -10.52 -9.10 13.30
C GLN A 136 -11.29 -9.07 11.97
N VAL A 137 -12.08 -8.00 11.75
CA VAL A 137 -12.80 -7.74 10.49
C VAL A 137 -11.85 -7.60 9.29
N PHE A 138 -10.63 -7.13 9.49
CA PHE A 138 -9.63 -6.93 8.43
C PHE A 138 -8.66 -8.11 8.29
N CYS A 139 -8.76 -9.16 9.12
CA CYS A 139 -7.92 -10.34 8.97
C CYS A 139 -8.13 -11.00 7.60
N ASP A 140 -9.36 -11.07 7.11
CA ASP A 140 -9.66 -11.61 5.77
C ASP A 140 -9.04 -10.72 4.67
N LEU A 141 -9.13 -9.40 4.82
CA LEU A 141 -8.51 -8.45 3.91
C LEU A 141 -6.99 -8.60 3.89
N LEU A 142 -6.37 -8.76 5.06
CA LEU A 142 -4.93 -8.99 5.19
C LEU A 142 -4.50 -10.34 4.60
N MET A 143 -5.33 -11.37 4.70
CA MET A 143 -5.07 -12.64 4.02
C MET A 143 -5.08 -12.47 2.49
N MET A 144 -6.02 -11.68 1.95
CA MET A 144 -6.03 -11.34 0.52
C MET A 144 -4.81 -10.50 0.12
N VAL A 145 -4.44 -9.49 0.91
CA VAL A 145 -3.24 -8.67 0.68
C VAL A 145 -1.97 -9.51 0.73
N ASN A 146 -1.83 -10.40 1.71
CA ASN A 146 -0.68 -11.31 1.79
C ASN A 146 -0.64 -12.27 0.58
N GLY A 147 -1.80 -12.70 0.09
CA GLY A 147 -1.91 -13.43 -1.18
C GLY A 147 -1.40 -12.61 -2.37
N ALA A 148 -1.83 -11.34 -2.48
CA ALA A 148 -1.38 -10.43 -3.51
C ALA A 148 0.14 -10.13 -3.45
N VAL A 149 0.66 -9.91 -2.23
CA VAL A 149 2.10 -9.74 -1.98
C VAL A 149 2.88 -11.00 -2.36
N GLY A 150 2.31 -12.19 -2.14
CA GLY A 150 2.87 -13.46 -2.63
C GLY A 150 3.04 -13.50 -4.14
N SER A 151 2.15 -12.84 -4.89
CA SER A 151 2.20 -12.71 -6.36
C SER A 151 2.98 -11.49 -6.85
N TRP A 152 3.59 -10.70 -5.97
CA TRP A 152 4.25 -9.43 -6.36
C TRP A 152 5.32 -9.62 -7.43
N LYS A 153 6.10 -10.72 -7.38
CA LYS A 153 7.10 -11.03 -8.41
C LYS A 153 6.48 -11.19 -9.81
N THR A 154 5.34 -11.87 -9.89
CA THR A 154 4.64 -12.10 -11.17
C THR A 154 4.01 -10.81 -11.71
N LEU A 155 3.50 -9.97 -10.81
CA LEU A 155 2.99 -8.64 -11.15
C LEU A 155 4.12 -7.74 -11.67
N LEU A 156 5.28 -7.78 -11.03
CA LEU A 156 6.47 -7.03 -11.46
C LEU A 156 6.93 -7.46 -12.86
N TYR A 157 7.02 -8.77 -13.15
CA TYR A 157 7.36 -9.24 -14.50
C TYR A 157 6.33 -8.82 -15.55
N SER A 158 5.05 -8.85 -15.22
CA SER A 158 3.98 -8.40 -16.12
C SER A 158 4.07 -6.89 -16.40
N ALA A 159 4.39 -6.09 -15.37
CA ALA A 159 4.61 -4.65 -15.52
C ALA A 159 5.82 -4.35 -16.43
N VAL A 160 6.93 -5.08 -16.26
CA VAL A 160 8.11 -4.96 -17.13
C VAL A 160 7.77 -5.30 -18.59
N LEU A 161 6.96 -6.34 -18.81
CA LEU A 161 6.54 -6.77 -20.15
C LEU A 161 5.67 -5.71 -20.85
N ILE A 162 4.90 -4.90 -20.12
CA ILE A 162 4.19 -3.72 -20.66
C ILE A 162 5.15 -2.54 -20.87
N PHE A 163 6.03 -2.27 -19.89
CA PHE A 163 6.85 -1.05 -19.89
C PHE A 163 7.90 -1.04 -21.00
N ILE A 164 8.51 -2.20 -21.33
CA ILE A 164 9.53 -2.28 -22.38
C ILE A 164 8.99 -1.81 -23.76
N PRO A 165 7.92 -2.40 -24.34
CA PRO A 165 7.41 -1.96 -25.63
C PRO A 165 6.87 -0.53 -25.60
N LEU A 166 6.25 -0.09 -24.49
CA LEU A 166 5.82 1.30 -24.32
C LEU A 166 7.01 2.27 -24.35
N TYR A 167 8.10 1.93 -23.66
CA TYR A 167 9.31 2.75 -23.62
C TYR A 167 9.96 2.87 -24.99
N VAL A 168 10.05 1.75 -25.73
CA VAL A 168 10.58 1.76 -27.11
C VAL A 168 9.69 2.64 -27.99
N PHE A 169 8.36 2.52 -27.90
CA PHE A 169 7.46 3.34 -28.70
C PHE A 169 7.50 4.82 -28.32
N ALA A 170 7.63 5.13 -27.02
CA ALA A 170 7.82 6.50 -26.53
C ALA A 170 9.10 7.12 -27.09
N LEU A 171 10.19 6.35 -27.11
CA LEU A 171 11.45 6.80 -27.68
C LEU A 171 11.31 7.07 -29.18
N VAL A 172 10.65 6.19 -29.93
CA VAL A 172 10.40 6.39 -31.37
C VAL A 172 9.58 7.64 -31.62
N LEU A 173 8.48 7.87 -30.89
CA LEU A 173 7.67 9.07 -31.06
C LEU A 173 8.41 10.34 -30.63
N LYS A 174 9.20 10.29 -29.56
CA LYS A 174 10.03 11.42 -29.12
C LYS A 174 11.10 11.77 -30.16
N GLU A 175 11.81 10.79 -30.72
CA GLU A 175 12.82 11.05 -31.76
C GLU A 175 12.20 11.51 -33.10
N THR A 176 10.97 11.11 -33.42
CA THR A 176 10.31 11.47 -34.69
C THR A 176 9.46 12.74 -34.62
N LEU A 177 8.68 12.90 -33.54
CA LEU A 177 7.76 14.02 -33.33
C LEU A 177 8.34 15.11 -32.43
N GLY A 178 9.30 14.79 -31.56
CA GLY A 178 9.89 15.77 -30.63
C GLY A 178 10.56 16.95 -31.33
N VAL A 179 11.07 16.76 -32.56
CA VAL A 179 11.61 17.85 -33.40
C VAL A 179 10.52 18.86 -33.79
N TYR A 180 9.26 18.43 -33.84
CA TYR A 180 8.11 19.26 -34.20
C TYR A 180 7.28 19.66 -32.98
N ALA A 181 7.74 19.42 -31.75
CA ALA A 181 6.99 19.71 -30.54
C ALA A 181 6.58 21.18 -30.43
N GLU A 182 7.44 22.11 -30.88
CA GLU A 182 7.17 23.56 -30.86
C GLU A 182 6.15 24.03 -31.92
N SER A 183 5.71 23.14 -32.82
CA SER A 183 4.77 23.50 -33.89
C SER A 183 3.31 23.65 -33.44
N GLY A 184 2.98 23.27 -32.20
CA GLY A 184 1.62 23.39 -31.64
C GLY A 184 0.59 22.45 -32.27
N GLN A 185 1.04 21.40 -32.97
CA GLN A 185 0.18 20.46 -33.72
C GLN A 185 -0.01 19.11 -33.00
N GLY A 186 0.02 19.12 -31.67
CA GLY A 186 -0.18 17.91 -30.83
C GLY A 186 1.07 17.07 -30.60
N ALA A 187 2.23 17.54 -31.05
CA ALA A 187 3.53 16.92 -30.79
C ALA A 187 4.18 17.33 -29.45
N GLU A 188 3.60 18.32 -28.75
CA GLU A 188 4.12 18.88 -27.49
C GLU A 188 4.46 17.80 -26.44
N PRO A 189 3.61 16.79 -26.18
CA PRO A 189 3.91 15.77 -25.16
C PRO A 189 5.05 14.83 -25.54
N PHE A 190 5.60 14.93 -26.76
CA PHE A 190 6.69 14.10 -27.25
C PHE A 190 8.04 14.83 -27.25
N LEU A 191 8.13 16.00 -26.62
CA LEU A 191 9.40 16.73 -26.47
C LEU A 191 10.37 15.98 -25.54
N HIS A 192 9.88 15.60 -24.36
CA HIS A 192 10.65 14.90 -23.34
C HIS A 192 10.23 13.43 -23.26
N LEU A 193 11.17 12.56 -22.88
CA LEU A 193 10.95 11.11 -22.89
C LEU A 193 9.96 10.68 -21.80
N GLU A 194 10.01 11.34 -20.65
CA GLU A 194 9.11 11.13 -19.52
C GLU A 194 7.67 11.46 -19.88
N GLU A 195 7.44 12.62 -20.52
CA GLU A 195 6.12 13.06 -20.96
C GLU A 195 5.58 12.16 -22.08
N ALA A 196 6.44 11.77 -23.04
CA ALA A 196 6.10 10.86 -24.11
C ALA A 196 5.67 9.49 -23.56
N PHE A 197 6.43 8.97 -22.59
CA PHE A 197 6.15 7.69 -21.94
C PHE A 197 4.83 7.73 -21.17
N PHE A 198 4.58 8.74 -20.34
CA PHE A 198 3.33 8.85 -19.59
C PHE A 198 2.13 9.10 -20.50
N THR A 199 2.31 9.89 -21.56
CA THR A 199 1.27 10.10 -22.57
C THR A 199 0.91 8.80 -23.26
N LEU A 200 1.90 8.00 -23.69
CA LEU A 200 1.66 6.69 -24.29
C LEU A 200 1.09 5.67 -23.31
N PHE A 201 1.54 5.67 -22.06
CA PHE A 201 0.98 4.83 -21.02
C PHE A 201 -0.51 5.13 -20.83
N ARG A 202 -0.90 6.40 -20.70
CA ARG A 202 -2.32 6.80 -20.61
C ARG A 202 -3.09 6.41 -21.87
N CYS A 203 -2.50 6.65 -23.03
CA CYS A 203 -3.07 6.32 -24.33
C CYS A 203 -3.37 4.84 -24.53
N ILE A 204 -2.44 3.97 -24.17
CA ILE A 204 -2.48 2.54 -24.48
C ILE A 204 -3.10 1.74 -23.34
N VAL A 205 -2.75 2.07 -22.08
CA VAL A 205 -3.19 1.32 -20.88
C VAL A 205 -4.53 1.83 -20.36
N ALA A 206 -4.72 3.16 -20.28
CA ALA A 206 -6.00 3.74 -19.85
C ALA A 206 -6.97 3.96 -21.03
N ASN A 207 -6.52 3.70 -22.26
CA ASN A 207 -7.27 3.90 -23.50
C ASN A 207 -7.76 5.35 -23.67
N GLU A 208 -6.97 6.32 -23.20
CA GLU A 208 -7.31 7.74 -23.20
C GLU A 208 -6.18 8.57 -23.86
N CYS A 209 -6.44 9.06 -25.07
CA CYS A 209 -5.48 9.81 -25.91
C CYS A 209 -5.93 11.23 -26.22
N THR A 210 -6.21 12.02 -25.19
CA THR A 210 -6.73 13.40 -25.31
C THR A 210 -5.76 14.42 -24.72
N THR A 211 -5.55 15.56 -25.38
CA THR A 211 -4.83 16.70 -24.78
C THR A 211 -5.65 17.29 -23.63
N GLU A 212 -5.08 18.21 -22.84
CA GLU A 212 -5.78 18.96 -21.78
C GLU A 212 -7.07 19.64 -22.30
N ASP A 213 -7.06 20.08 -23.55
CA ASP A 213 -8.22 20.63 -24.27
C ASP A 213 -9.29 19.59 -24.68
N GLY A 214 -9.11 18.31 -24.36
CA GLY A 214 -10.00 17.22 -24.80
C GLY A 214 -9.85 16.83 -26.27
N LYS A 215 -8.86 17.36 -26.99
CA LYS A 215 -8.64 17.07 -28.41
C LYS A 215 -7.87 15.75 -28.59
N PRO A 216 -8.22 14.88 -29.55
CA PRO A 216 -7.55 13.60 -29.73
C PRO A 216 -6.14 13.78 -30.32
N ILE A 217 -5.11 13.45 -29.53
CA ILE A 217 -3.68 13.62 -29.88
C ILE A 217 -3.37 12.88 -31.19
N ILE A 218 -3.87 11.64 -31.33
CA ILE A 218 -3.58 10.82 -32.50
C ILE A 218 -4.12 11.42 -33.80
N VAL A 219 -5.30 12.05 -33.77
CA VAL A 219 -5.90 12.67 -34.95
C VAL A 219 -5.10 13.90 -35.37
N MET A 220 -4.62 14.67 -34.39
CA MET A 220 -3.77 15.84 -34.63
C MET A 220 -2.45 15.42 -35.29
N VAL A 221 -1.76 14.45 -34.69
CA VAL A 221 -0.50 13.92 -35.22
C VAL A 221 -0.68 13.32 -36.62
N THR A 222 -1.76 12.57 -36.84
CA THR A 222 -2.05 11.93 -38.14
C THR A 222 -2.33 12.98 -39.23
N ARG A 223 -3.05 14.06 -38.90
CA ARG A 223 -3.35 15.14 -39.86
C ARG A 223 -2.13 16.00 -40.18
N ALA A 224 -1.26 16.24 -39.19
CA ALA A 224 -0.08 17.08 -39.33
C ALA A 224 1.08 16.36 -40.01
N TYR A 225 1.40 15.15 -39.58
CA TYR A 225 2.62 14.42 -39.97
C TYR A 225 2.36 13.21 -40.89
N GLY A 226 1.09 12.89 -41.15
CA GLY A 226 0.68 11.89 -42.13
C GLY A 226 0.10 10.61 -41.53
N TRP A 227 -0.51 9.80 -42.41
CA TRP A 227 -1.27 8.61 -42.02
C TRP A 227 -0.41 7.48 -41.42
N THR A 228 0.90 7.50 -41.69
CA THR A 228 1.86 6.50 -41.19
C THR A 228 1.89 6.44 -39.66
N PHE A 229 1.85 7.58 -38.99
CA PHE A 229 1.80 7.66 -37.52
C PHE A 229 0.48 7.12 -36.97
N GLY A 230 -0.64 7.43 -37.63
CA GLY A 230 -1.95 6.87 -37.32
C GLY A 230 -1.97 5.35 -37.41
N PHE A 231 -1.45 4.80 -38.51
CA PHE A 231 -1.33 3.36 -38.72
C PHE A 231 -0.43 2.69 -37.68
N LEU A 232 0.75 3.28 -37.40
CA LEU A 232 1.69 2.76 -36.41
C LEU A 232 1.07 2.73 -35.00
N TYR A 233 0.37 3.80 -34.60
CA TYR A 233 -0.36 3.83 -33.35
C TYR A 233 -1.46 2.76 -33.29
N CYS A 234 -2.28 2.61 -34.34
CA CYS A 234 -3.30 1.57 -34.38
C CYS A 234 -2.70 0.16 -34.27
N LEU A 235 -1.57 -0.09 -34.93
CA LEU A 235 -0.84 -1.36 -34.84
C LEU A 235 -0.34 -1.62 -33.42
N VAL A 236 0.30 -0.63 -32.78
CA VAL A 236 0.77 -0.75 -31.39
C VAL A 236 -0.40 -0.95 -30.44
N GLN A 237 -1.49 -0.19 -30.59
CA GLN A 237 -2.70 -0.35 -29.78
C GLN A 237 -3.27 -1.76 -29.92
N PHE A 238 -3.38 -2.27 -31.15
CA PHE A 238 -3.85 -3.63 -31.39
C PHE A 238 -2.96 -4.68 -30.71
N LEU A 239 -1.64 -4.58 -30.88
CA LEU A 239 -0.67 -5.52 -30.28
C LEU A 239 -0.66 -5.45 -28.75
N MET A 240 -0.78 -4.26 -28.16
CA MET A 240 -0.79 -4.10 -26.72
C MET A 240 -2.11 -4.61 -26.13
N THR A 241 -3.26 -4.12 -26.62
CA THR A 241 -4.61 -4.45 -26.12
C THR A 241 -5.00 -5.91 -26.36
N PHE A 242 -4.82 -6.44 -27.57
CA PHE A 242 -5.21 -7.81 -27.89
C PHE A 242 -4.08 -8.83 -27.71
N GLY A 243 -2.82 -8.41 -27.80
CA GLY A 243 -1.68 -9.29 -27.57
C GLY A 243 -1.31 -9.33 -26.09
N LEU A 244 -0.62 -8.29 -25.63
CA LEU A 244 0.08 -8.33 -24.33
C LEU A 244 -0.87 -8.32 -23.14
N PHE A 245 -1.97 -7.56 -23.16
CA PHE A 245 -2.95 -7.60 -22.07
C PHE A 245 -3.59 -8.98 -21.91
N ASN A 246 -3.94 -9.64 -23.01
CA ASN A 246 -4.50 -11.00 -22.97
C ASN A 246 -3.49 -12.01 -22.42
N VAL A 247 -2.21 -11.88 -22.78
CA VAL A 247 -1.12 -12.70 -22.21
C VAL A 247 -0.99 -12.46 -20.70
N ILE A 248 -1.06 -11.20 -20.24
CA ILE A 248 -0.95 -10.87 -18.81
C ILE A 248 -2.14 -11.43 -18.03
N VAL A 249 -3.36 -11.29 -18.56
CA VAL A 249 -4.55 -11.89 -17.96
C VAL A 249 -4.40 -13.40 -17.87
N ALA A 250 -3.92 -14.06 -18.93
CA ALA A 250 -3.66 -15.50 -18.92
C ALA A 250 -2.64 -15.90 -17.85
N ILE A 251 -1.49 -15.19 -17.75
CA ILE A 251 -0.47 -15.43 -16.72
C ILE A 251 -1.03 -15.21 -15.32
N TYR A 252 -1.84 -14.17 -15.13
CA TYR A 252 -2.44 -13.88 -13.82
C TYR A 252 -3.45 -14.96 -13.42
N VAL A 253 -4.29 -15.42 -14.36
CA VAL A 253 -5.19 -16.55 -14.16
C VAL A 253 -4.40 -17.82 -13.85
N GLU A 254 -3.31 -18.09 -14.55
CA GLU A 254 -2.46 -19.25 -14.28
C GLU A 254 -1.82 -19.19 -12.88
N ASN A 255 -1.34 -18.03 -12.46
CA ASN A 255 -0.78 -17.82 -11.13
C ASN A 255 -1.82 -17.95 -10.02
N THR A 256 -3.03 -17.42 -10.21
CA THR A 256 -4.12 -17.55 -9.24
C THR A 256 -4.63 -18.99 -9.15
N VAL A 257 -4.78 -19.69 -10.28
CA VAL A 257 -5.13 -21.12 -10.31
C VAL A 257 -4.04 -21.97 -9.65
N SER A 258 -2.76 -21.66 -9.89
CA SER A 258 -1.63 -22.36 -9.27
C SER A 258 -1.58 -22.13 -7.75
N ALA A 259 -1.84 -20.91 -7.29
CA ALA A 259 -1.95 -20.59 -5.88
C ALA A 259 -3.14 -21.32 -5.22
N ALA A 260 -4.29 -21.41 -5.90
CA ALA A 260 -5.45 -22.16 -5.43
C ALA A 260 -5.16 -23.67 -5.32
N LYS A 261 -4.48 -24.27 -6.31
CA LYS A 261 -4.03 -25.67 -6.28
C LYS A 261 -3.03 -25.93 -5.16
N TYR A 262 -2.11 -24.99 -4.91
CA TYR A 262 -1.18 -25.09 -3.80
C TYR A 262 -1.92 -25.12 -2.45
N ASN A 263 -2.94 -24.27 -2.30
CA ASN A 263 -3.76 -24.23 -1.08
C ASN A 263 -4.60 -25.49 -0.89
N ASP A 264 -5.18 -26.07 -1.95
CA ASP A 264 -5.89 -27.35 -1.85
C ASP A 264 -4.95 -28.51 -1.47
N THR A 265 -3.73 -28.51 -2.02
CA THR A 265 -2.71 -29.51 -1.69
C THR A 265 -2.21 -29.38 -0.24
N SER A 266 -2.01 -28.17 0.26
CA SER A 266 -1.60 -27.93 1.65
C SER A 266 -2.69 -28.36 2.63
N VAL A 267 -3.97 -28.05 2.35
CA VAL A 267 -5.12 -28.51 3.13
C VAL A 267 -5.23 -30.03 3.13
N LYS A 268 -5.07 -30.69 1.97
CA LYS A 268 -5.05 -32.16 1.87
C LYS A 268 -3.93 -32.79 2.70
N ARG A 269 -2.71 -32.23 2.65
CA ARG A 269 -1.57 -32.68 3.47
C ARG A 269 -1.84 -32.51 4.96
N GLN A 270 -2.47 -31.41 5.36
CA GLN A 270 -2.82 -31.17 6.75
C GLN A 270 -3.84 -32.20 7.26
N LYS A 271 -4.89 -32.49 6.48
CA LYS A 271 -5.88 -33.54 6.80
C LYS A 271 -5.25 -34.93 6.92
N LEU A 272 -4.31 -35.27 6.03
CA LEU A 272 -3.58 -36.54 6.11
C LEU A 272 -2.73 -36.65 7.38
N ARG A 273 -2.02 -35.57 7.73
CA ARG A 273 -1.21 -35.52 8.96
C ARG A 273 -2.07 -35.63 10.22
N ASP A 274 -3.22 -34.96 10.24
CA ASP A 274 -4.16 -35.06 11.36
C ASP A 274 -4.71 -36.49 11.46
N ARG A 275 -5.03 -37.13 10.33
CA ARG A 275 -5.48 -38.54 10.31
C ARG A 275 -4.41 -39.50 10.84
N HIS A 276 -3.14 -39.33 10.43
CA HIS A 276 -2.03 -40.12 10.96
C HIS A 276 -1.86 -39.91 12.48
N TYR A 277 -1.94 -38.66 12.94
CA TYR A 277 -1.86 -38.33 14.36
C TYR A 277 -2.98 -38.98 15.19
N PHE A 278 -4.23 -38.95 14.69
CA PHE A 278 -5.35 -39.62 15.35
C PHE A 278 -5.18 -41.14 15.39
N GLN A 279 -4.67 -41.75 14.32
CA GLN A 279 -4.41 -43.19 14.29
C GLN A 279 -3.34 -43.61 15.30
N GLU A 280 -2.24 -42.85 15.39
CA GLU A 280 -1.16 -43.11 16.34
C GLU A 280 -1.65 -42.99 17.79
N LYS A 281 -2.42 -41.92 18.10
CA LYS A 281 -3.03 -41.75 19.42
C LYS A 281 -4.07 -42.82 19.77
N ALA A 282 -4.87 -43.27 18.79
CA ALA A 282 -5.81 -44.35 19.00
C ALA A 282 -5.11 -45.68 19.31
N GLN A 283 -3.97 -45.96 18.66
CA GLN A 283 -3.16 -47.15 18.95
C GLN A 283 -2.50 -47.09 20.34
N GLU A 284 -2.06 -45.91 20.78
CA GLU A 284 -1.55 -45.73 22.15
C GLU A 284 -2.61 -46.00 23.22
N LEU A 285 -3.87 -45.64 22.98
CA LEU A 285 -4.96 -45.84 23.95
C LEU A 285 -5.48 -47.28 24.03
N LEU A 286 -5.17 -48.11 23.03
CA LEU A 286 -5.56 -49.53 22.98
C LEU A 286 -4.52 -50.47 23.61
N LYS A 287 -3.36 -49.94 24.03
CA LYS A 287 -2.33 -50.66 24.78
C LYS A 287 -2.43 -50.35 26.26
#